data_AF-G2WKI8-F1
#
_entry.id   AF-G2WKI8-F1
#
_cell.length_a   1.000
_cell.length_b   1.000
_cell.length_c   1.000
_cell.angle_alpha   90.00
_cell.angle_beta   90.00
_cell.angle_gamma   90.00
#
_symmetry.space_group_name_H-M   'P 1'
#
loop_
_entity.id
_entity.type
_entity.pdbx_description
1 polymer ?
#
loop_
_entity_poly.entity_id
_entity_poly.type
_entity_poly.pdbx_seq_one_letter_code
_entity_poly.pdbx_strand_id
1 'polypeptide(L)'
;LTTSNLNTKKKNNRGRPRAIQRQPTLTTSSHFINNSNPGAAAVSTTIPAANSHEKNPNAKKIIEFCFHCGETETPEWRKGPYGTRTLCNACGLFYRKVTKKFGSKSSNLLLRYRRSIDLANDRRIPDFITIPNRFIHDMDNDQTLDSEYNTILQ
;
A
#
# COMPACT_ATOMS: atom_id res chain seq x y z
N LEU A 1 -12.99 -29.72 -11.93
CA LEU A 1 -11.81 -28.98 -11.42
C LEU A 1 -12.18 -28.42 -10.05
N THR A 2 -11.49 -28.83 -8.98
CA THR A 2 -11.81 -28.40 -7.61
C THR A 2 -11.11 -27.06 -7.30
N THR A 3 -11.82 -26.12 -6.71
CA THR A 3 -11.34 -24.78 -6.37
C THR A 3 -11.53 -24.53 -4.88
N SER A 4 -10.59 -23.84 -4.25
CA SER A 4 -10.74 -23.37 -2.87
C SER A 4 -11.29 -21.93 -2.85
N ASN A 5 -12.30 -21.70 -2.01
CA ASN A 5 -12.81 -20.37 -1.70
C ASN A 5 -12.13 -19.85 -0.44
N LEU A 6 -11.21 -18.91 -0.60
CA LEU A 6 -10.46 -18.32 0.51
C LEU A 6 -11.26 -17.16 1.08
N ASN A 7 -11.86 -17.38 2.25
CA ASN A 7 -12.55 -16.35 3.00
C ASN A 7 -11.93 -16.29 4.40
N THR A 8 -11.36 -15.15 4.79
CA THR A 8 -10.78 -15.00 6.12
C THR A 8 -11.51 -13.89 6.90
N LYS A 9 -12.23 -14.37 7.93
CA LYS A 9 -12.78 -13.66 9.10
C LYS A 9 -13.69 -12.45 8.86
N LYS A 10 -14.97 -12.70 9.17
CA LYS A 10 -15.94 -11.78 9.80
C LYS A 10 -15.23 -10.91 10.85
N LYS A 11 -14.95 -9.65 10.54
CA LYS A 11 -14.57 -8.64 11.55
C LYS A 11 -15.85 -7.94 11.99
N ASN A 12 -16.15 -8.10 13.28
CA ASN A 12 -17.24 -7.40 13.95
C ASN A 12 -17.16 -5.90 13.65
N ASN A 13 -18.29 -5.33 13.22
CA ASN A 13 -18.47 -3.90 13.01
C ASN A 13 -18.19 -3.16 14.32
N ARG A 14 -17.01 -2.53 14.43
CA ARG A 14 -16.87 -1.33 15.25
C ARG A 14 -17.08 -0.16 14.31
N GLY A 15 -18.30 0.37 14.35
CA GLY A 15 -18.73 1.53 13.58
C GLY A 15 -17.78 2.70 13.78
N ARG A 16 -17.39 3.31 12.67
CA ARG A 16 -16.76 4.63 12.68
C ARG A 16 -17.90 5.65 12.67
N PRO A 17 -18.04 6.54 13.67
CA PRO A 17 -19.08 7.56 13.61
C PRO A 17 -18.85 8.47 12.40
N ARG A 18 -19.97 8.77 11.74
CA ARG A 18 -20.13 9.59 10.54
C ARG A 18 -19.77 11.04 10.91
N ALA A 19 -18.72 11.61 10.30
CA ALA A 19 -18.47 13.04 10.41
C ALA A 19 -19.59 13.77 9.65
N ILE A 20 -20.41 14.52 10.38
CA ILE A 20 -21.47 15.36 9.85
C ILE A 20 -20.82 16.55 9.14
N GLN A 21 -21.23 16.73 7.89
CA GLN A 21 -20.88 17.83 7.01
C GLN A 21 -21.49 19.13 7.54
N ARG A 22 -20.70 20.22 7.62
CA ARG A 22 -21.22 21.58 7.80
C ARG A 22 -20.66 22.48 6.71
N GLN A 23 -21.59 23.09 5.97
CA GLN A 23 -21.40 24.15 4.97
C GLN A 23 -21.21 25.53 5.67
N PRO A 24 -20.77 26.58 4.95
CA PRO A 24 -20.24 27.82 5.52
C PRO A 24 -21.31 28.90 5.73
N THR A 25 -21.13 29.78 6.72
CA THR A 25 -21.89 31.04 6.84
C THR A 25 -20.99 32.18 7.32
N LEU A 26 -21.01 33.28 6.58
CA LEU A 26 -20.41 34.60 6.86
C LEU A 26 -21.20 35.33 7.96
N THR A 27 -20.54 36.15 8.79
CA THR A 27 -20.87 37.59 9.09
C THR A 27 -20.14 38.14 10.34
N THR A 28 -19.44 39.26 10.14
CA THR A 28 -19.55 40.57 10.83
C THR A 28 -19.14 40.77 12.32
N SER A 29 -17.97 41.43 12.46
CA SER A 29 -17.61 42.62 13.26
C SER A 29 -17.43 42.66 14.78
N SER A 30 -16.36 43.41 15.11
CA SER A 30 -16.17 44.47 16.13
C SER A 30 -15.66 44.13 17.56
N HIS A 31 -14.40 44.59 17.79
CA HIS A 31 -13.78 45.25 18.98
C HIS A 31 -13.85 44.52 20.35
N PHE A 32 -12.82 44.43 21.20
CA PHE A 32 -11.98 45.48 21.83
C PHE A 32 -10.69 44.90 22.52
N ILE A 33 -9.57 45.67 22.41
CA ILE A 33 -8.57 46.14 23.42
C ILE A 33 -7.60 45.17 24.18
N ASN A 34 -6.28 45.36 23.90
CA ASN A 34 -5.04 45.57 24.72
C ASN A 34 -4.80 44.78 26.04
N ASN A 35 -3.58 44.53 26.56
CA ASN A 35 -2.18 44.87 26.24
C ASN A 35 -1.21 43.98 27.05
N SER A 36 0.03 43.84 26.53
CA SER A 36 1.36 43.78 27.19
C SER A 36 1.68 42.77 28.31
N ASN A 37 2.52 41.73 28.08
CA ASN A 37 4.02 41.61 28.17
C ASN A 37 4.58 41.52 29.62
N PRO A 38 5.80 41.00 29.94
CA PRO A 38 6.85 40.35 29.12
C PRO A 38 7.51 39.09 29.77
N GLY A 39 8.40 38.38 29.05
CA GLY A 39 9.36 37.48 29.71
C GLY A 39 10.16 36.53 28.82
N ALA A 40 11.45 36.82 28.68
CA ALA A 40 12.57 35.95 28.25
C ALA A 40 12.76 35.68 26.74
N ALA A 41 13.74 36.40 26.20
CA ALA A 41 14.38 36.20 24.92
C ALA A 41 15.31 34.97 24.92
N ALA A 42 15.36 34.26 23.79
CA ALA A 42 16.54 33.56 23.32
C ALA A 42 16.51 33.50 21.78
N VAL A 43 17.38 34.29 21.15
CA VAL A 43 17.70 34.23 19.72
C VAL A 43 18.74 33.13 19.50
N SER A 44 18.53 32.31 18.46
CA SER A 44 19.49 31.56 17.62
C SER A 44 18.74 30.39 16.98
N THR A 45 18.92 29.89 15.77
CA THR A 45 19.72 30.20 14.58
C THR A 45 19.13 29.29 13.48
N THR A 46 19.02 29.82 12.26
CA THR A 46 18.82 29.14 10.97
C THR A 46 19.17 27.64 10.89
N ILE A 47 18.25 26.80 10.39
CA ILE A 47 18.51 25.73 9.39
C ILE A 47 17.22 25.45 8.57
N PRO A 48 17.11 25.80 7.28
CA PRO A 48 16.13 25.16 6.40
C PRO A 48 16.64 23.74 6.08
N ALA A 49 15.82 22.73 6.39
CA ALA A 49 16.10 21.34 6.03
C ALA A 49 16.14 21.20 4.50
N ALA A 50 17.35 21.25 3.94
CA ALA A 50 17.60 20.94 2.55
C ALA A 50 17.32 19.45 2.31
N ASN A 51 16.24 19.16 1.58
CA ASN A 51 16.07 17.87 0.90
C ASN A 51 17.04 17.84 -0.29
N SER A 52 18.32 17.60 -0.03
CA SER A 52 19.28 17.25 -1.07
C SER A 52 19.10 15.77 -1.41
N HIS A 53 18.19 15.49 -2.35
CA HIS A 53 18.34 14.31 -3.20
C HIS A 53 19.55 14.54 -4.12
N GLU A 54 20.74 14.42 -3.56
CA GLU A 54 21.97 14.27 -4.34
C GLU A 54 21.87 12.94 -5.09
N LYS A 55 21.44 13.03 -6.36
CA LYS A 55 21.48 11.90 -7.29
C LYS A 55 22.94 11.67 -7.65
N ASN A 56 23.58 10.72 -6.97
CA ASN A 56 24.88 10.21 -7.37
C ASN A 56 24.78 9.66 -8.82
N PRO A 57 25.49 10.26 -9.80
CA PRO A 57 25.39 9.88 -11.22
C PRO A 57 26.05 8.52 -11.54
N ASN A 58 26.70 7.88 -10.56
CA ASN A 58 27.36 6.57 -10.71
C ASN A 58 26.62 5.39 -10.07
N ALA A 59 25.41 5.59 -9.54
CA ALA A 59 24.57 4.47 -9.15
C ALA A 59 24.09 3.76 -10.44
N LYS A 60 24.59 2.55 -10.69
CA LYS A 60 24.02 1.65 -11.72
C LYS A 60 22.51 1.71 -11.58
N LYS A 61 21.82 2.25 -12.59
CA LYS A 61 20.36 2.39 -12.59
C LYS A 61 19.78 0.98 -12.56
N ILE A 62 19.46 0.47 -11.37
CA ILE A 62 18.72 -0.77 -11.22
C ILE A 62 17.40 -0.53 -11.96
N ILE A 63 17.20 -1.26 -13.05
CA ILE A 63 15.94 -1.23 -13.79
C ILE A 63 14.93 -1.97 -12.91
N GLU A 64 14.18 -1.21 -12.13
CA GLU A 64 13.07 -1.73 -11.34
C GLU A 64 11.86 -1.91 -12.26
N PHE A 65 11.27 -3.11 -12.25
CA PHE A 65 10.00 -3.40 -12.93
C PHE A 65 9.02 -4.02 -11.92
N CYS A 66 7.73 -3.89 -12.19
CA CYS A 66 6.69 -4.44 -11.33
C CYS A 66 6.64 -5.96 -11.47
N PHE A 67 6.90 -6.68 -10.38
CA PHE A 67 6.87 -8.15 -10.34
C PHE A 67 5.45 -8.73 -10.49
N HIS A 68 4.41 -7.90 -10.53
CA HIS A 68 3.05 -8.38 -10.81
C HIS A 68 2.67 -8.18 -12.27
N CYS A 69 2.78 -6.95 -12.79
CA CYS A 69 2.26 -6.58 -14.11
C CYS A 69 3.32 -6.16 -15.15
N GLY A 70 4.61 -6.18 -14.80
CA GLY A 70 5.71 -5.87 -15.72
C GLY A 70 5.96 -4.38 -15.97
N GLU A 71 5.15 -3.48 -15.42
CA GLU A 71 5.32 -2.02 -15.56
C GLU A 71 6.73 -1.56 -15.17
N THR A 72 7.38 -0.77 -16.03
CA THR A 72 8.75 -0.27 -15.84
C THR A 72 8.78 1.17 -15.33
N GLU A 73 7.67 1.89 -15.42
CA GLU A 73 7.56 3.27 -14.97
C GLU A 73 6.41 3.45 -13.98
N THR A 74 6.71 4.08 -12.84
CA THR A 74 5.69 4.34 -11.81
C THR A 74 6.12 5.54 -10.97
N PRO A 75 5.18 6.38 -10.52
CA PRO A 75 5.51 7.49 -9.64
C PRO A 75 6.03 7.04 -8.26
N GLU A 76 5.67 5.83 -7.83
CA GLU A 76 6.08 5.26 -6.54
C GLU A 76 6.21 3.73 -6.66
N TRP A 77 7.30 3.19 -6.11
CA TRP A 77 7.49 1.75 -5.92
C TRP A 77 7.02 1.32 -4.53
N ARG A 78 6.15 0.32 -4.46
CA ARG A 78 5.50 -0.17 -3.23
C ARG A 78 5.98 -1.59 -2.87
N LYS A 79 5.89 -1.95 -1.59
CA LYS A 79 6.11 -3.32 -1.10
C LYS A 79 5.02 -4.27 -1.59
N GLY A 80 5.39 -5.51 -1.87
CA GLY A 80 4.47 -6.59 -2.24
C GLY A 80 4.95 -7.98 -1.76
N PRO A 81 4.29 -9.06 -2.23
CA PRO A 81 4.66 -10.44 -1.89
C PRO A 81 6.05 -10.86 -2.40
N TYR A 82 6.60 -10.11 -3.35
CA TYR A 82 7.91 -10.36 -3.93
C TYR A 82 9.05 -9.63 -3.19
N GLY A 83 8.73 -8.80 -2.20
CA GLY A 83 9.71 -8.02 -1.43
C GLY A 83 9.44 -6.52 -1.42
N THR A 84 10.41 -5.75 -0.94
CA THR A 84 10.36 -4.28 -0.95
C THR A 84 10.47 -3.74 -2.37
N ARG A 85 9.79 -2.63 -2.66
CA ARG A 85 9.82 -1.96 -3.99
C ARG A 85 9.49 -2.85 -5.20
N THR A 86 8.78 -3.96 -5.01
CA THR A 86 8.51 -4.92 -6.09
C THR A 86 7.22 -4.68 -6.86
N LEU A 87 6.36 -3.75 -6.41
CA LEU A 87 5.12 -3.42 -7.08
C LEU A 87 5.12 -1.96 -7.54
N CYS A 88 4.53 -1.70 -8.72
CA CYS A 88 4.19 -0.34 -9.11
C CYS A 88 3.11 0.23 -8.17
N ASN A 89 2.84 1.54 -8.29
CA ASN A 89 1.89 2.24 -7.44
C ASN A 89 0.49 1.60 -7.51
N ALA A 90 -0.01 1.34 -8.73
CA ALA A 90 -1.34 0.74 -8.92
C ALA A 90 -1.46 -0.67 -8.32
N CYS A 91 -0.48 -1.54 -8.58
CA CYS A 91 -0.43 -2.90 -8.02
C CYS A 91 -0.36 -2.87 -6.49
N GLY A 92 0.49 -2.01 -5.91
CA GLY A 92 0.66 -1.93 -4.46
C GLY A 92 -0.58 -1.37 -3.76
N LEU A 93 -1.28 -0.40 -4.36
CA LEU A 93 -2.56 0.10 -3.84
C LEU A 93 -3.65 -0.97 -3.88
N PHE A 94 -3.73 -1.74 -4.98
CA PHE A 94 -4.63 -2.88 -5.09
C PHE A 94 -4.32 -3.94 -4.03
N TYR A 95 -3.05 -4.38 -3.94
CA TYR A 95 -2.58 -5.34 -2.97
C TYR A 95 -2.98 -4.97 -1.54
N ARG A 96 -2.71 -3.72 -1.11
CA ARG A 96 -3.11 -3.23 0.21
C ARG A 96 -4.62 -3.35 0.48
N LYS A 97 -5.46 -3.07 -0.52
CA LYS A 97 -6.93 -3.20 -0.36
C LYS A 97 -7.35 -4.66 -0.23
N VAL A 98 -6.75 -5.57 -1.02
CA VAL A 98 -6.99 -7.02 -0.92
C VAL A 98 -6.51 -7.55 0.44
N THR A 99 -5.32 -7.17 0.90
CA THR A 99 -4.77 -7.56 2.21
C THR A 99 -5.68 -7.11 3.35
N LYS A 100 -6.26 -5.91 3.25
CA LYS A 100 -7.23 -5.42 4.24
C LYS A 100 -8.51 -6.29 4.27
N LYS A 101 -8.95 -6.81 3.13
CA LYS A 101 -10.18 -7.62 2.99
C LYS A 101 -9.97 -9.10 3.32
N PHE A 102 -8.85 -9.70 2.91
CA PHE A 102 -8.64 -11.15 2.92
C PHE A 102 -7.38 -11.64 3.67
N GLY A 103 -6.61 -10.73 4.29
CA GLY A 103 -5.34 -11.06 4.94
C GLY A 103 -4.17 -11.24 3.97
N SER A 104 -2.95 -11.39 4.52
CA SER A 104 -1.72 -11.42 3.72
C SER A 104 -1.64 -12.67 2.84
N LYS A 105 -1.69 -13.88 3.44
CA LYS A 105 -1.69 -15.16 2.72
C LYS A 105 -2.58 -15.19 1.48
N SER A 106 -3.88 -14.91 1.64
CA SER A 106 -4.85 -14.94 0.53
C SER A 106 -4.52 -13.90 -0.54
N SER A 107 -4.02 -12.73 -0.14
CA SER A 107 -3.65 -11.66 -1.08
C SER A 107 -2.41 -12.00 -1.87
N ASN A 108 -1.40 -12.60 -1.21
CA ASN A 108 -0.18 -13.07 -1.83
C ASN A 108 -0.51 -14.11 -2.90
N LEU A 109 -1.32 -15.09 -2.53
CA LEU A 109 -1.78 -16.13 -3.44
C LEU A 109 -2.62 -15.58 -4.60
N LEU A 110 -3.52 -14.60 -4.35
CA LEU A 110 -4.31 -13.96 -5.40
C LEU A 110 -3.42 -13.23 -6.42
N LEU A 111 -2.41 -12.49 -5.98
CA LEU A 111 -1.49 -11.78 -6.88
C LEU A 111 -0.69 -12.74 -7.76
N ARG A 112 -0.22 -13.86 -7.18
CA ARG A 112 0.49 -14.91 -7.92
C ARG A 112 -0.43 -15.57 -8.94
N TYR A 113 -1.65 -15.94 -8.53
CA TYR A 113 -2.63 -16.55 -9.43
C TYR A 113 -3.02 -15.62 -10.56
N ARG A 114 -3.36 -14.36 -10.30
CA ARG A 114 -3.69 -13.38 -11.36
C ARG A 114 -2.54 -13.17 -12.33
N ARG A 115 -1.28 -13.24 -11.86
CA ARG A 115 -0.11 -13.15 -12.75
C ARG A 115 -0.01 -14.37 -13.68
N SER A 116 -0.30 -15.58 -13.20
CA SER A 116 -0.15 -16.81 -14.01
C SER A 116 -1.23 -16.99 -15.09
N ILE A 117 -2.33 -16.25 -15.00
CA ILE A 117 -3.44 -16.29 -15.97
C ILE A 117 -3.61 -14.98 -16.74
N ASP A 118 -2.55 -14.16 -16.82
CA ASP A 118 -2.52 -12.88 -17.54
C ASP A 118 -3.59 -11.85 -17.10
N LEU A 119 -4.03 -11.94 -15.85
CA LEU A 119 -4.95 -10.97 -15.21
C LEU A 119 -4.25 -10.01 -14.26
N ALA A 120 -2.94 -9.81 -14.41
CA ALA A 120 -2.14 -8.95 -13.54
C ALA A 120 -2.55 -7.46 -13.56
N ASN A 121 -3.25 -7.04 -14.63
CA ASN A 121 -3.77 -5.69 -14.78
C ASN A 121 -5.19 -5.52 -14.23
N ASP A 122 -5.90 -6.60 -13.88
CA ASP A 122 -7.24 -6.50 -13.30
C ASP A 122 -7.17 -5.96 -11.86
N ARG A 123 -7.75 -4.77 -11.65
CA ARG A 123 -7.78 -4.06 -10.36
C ARG A 123 -9.08 -4.26 -9.58
N ARG A 124 -10.02 -5.07 -10.07
CA ARG A 124 -11.27 -5.36 -9.36
C ARG A 124 -10.99 -6.22 -8.14
N ILE A 125 -11.50 -5.80 -6.98
CA ILE A 125 -11.43 -6.57 -5.74
C ILE A 125 -12.64 -7.51 -5.74
N PRO A 126 -12.44 -8.83 -5.79
CA PRO A 126 -13.55 -9.77 -5.83
C PRO A 126 -14.26 -9.83 -4.47
N ASP A 127 -15.46 -10.40 -4.42
CA ASP A 127 -16.16 -10.65 -3.16
C ASP A 127 -15.61 -11.83 -2.38
N PHE A 128 -15.18 -12.86 -3.11
CA PHE A 128 -14.47 -14.02 -2.60
C PHE A 128 -13.30 -14.36 -3.52
N ILE A 129 -12.25 -14.97 -2.98
CA ILE A 129 -11.10 -15.41 -3.76
C ILE A 129 -11.30 -16.87 -4.13
N THR A 130 -11.31 -17.17 -5.43
CA THR A 130 -11.39 -18.53 -5.97
C THR A 130 -10.10 -18.86 -6.69
N ILE A 131 -9.38 -19.88 -6.22
CA ILE A 131 -8.10 -20.32 -6.80
C ILE A 131 -8.14 -21.85 -6.98
N PRO A 132 -7.73 -22.39 -8.15
CA PRO A 132 -7.69 -23.84 -8.38
C PRO A 132 -6.78 -24.54 -7.36
N ASN A 133 -7.22 -25.70 -6.85
CA ASN A 133 -6.45 -26.45 -5.86
C ASN A 133 -5.09 -26.89 -6.39
N ARG A 134 -4.99 -27.18 -7.69
CA ARG A 134 -3.72 -27.48 -8.35
C ARG A 134 -2.72 -26.33 -8.19
N PHE A 135 -3.16 -25.10 -8.42
CA PHE A 135 -2.29 -23.93 -8.28
C PHE A 135 -1.85 -23.73 -6.82
N ILE A 136 -2.74 -23.95 -5.86
CA ILE A 136 -2.41 -23.86 -4.43
C ILE A 136 -1.35 -24.92 -4.08
N HIS A 137 -1.55 -26.16 -4.51
CA HIS A 137 -0.60 -27.24 -4.30
C HIS A 137 0.78 -26.90 -4.89
N ASP A 138 0.84 -26.35 -6.11
CA ASP A 138 2.10 -25.95 -6.74
C ASP A 138 2.80 -24.85 -5.92
N MET A 139 2.05 -23.90 -5.35
CA MET A 139 2.61 -22.85 -4.47
C MET A 139 3.04 -23.37 -3.09
N ASP A 140 2.32 -24.34 -2.52
CA ASP A 140 2.69 -24.96 -1.24
C ASP A 140 3.99 -25.78 -1.34
N ASN A 141 4.33 -26.28 -2.54
CA ASN A 141 5.56 -27.01 -2.81
C ASN A 141 6.71 -26.12 -3.33
N ASP A 142 6.47 -24.82 -3.53
CA ASP A 142 7.50 -23.88 -3.99
C ASP A 142 8.43 -23.50 -2.83
N GLN A 143 9.64 -24.07 -2.82
CA GLN A 143 10.65 -23.84 -1.79
C GLN A 143 11.16 -22.40 -1.72
N THR A 144 10.88 -21.57 -2.75
CA THR A 144 11.26 -20.15 -2.73
C THR A 144 10.28 -19.28 -1.93
N LEU A 145 9.18 -19.88 -1.46
CA LEU A 145 8.08 -19.19 -0.78
C LEU A 145 7.98 -19.59 0.70
N ASP A 146 7.60 -18.61 1.53
CA ASP A 146 7.22 -18.88 2.91
C ASP A 146 5.78 -19.40 3.01
N SER A 147 5.37 -19.73 4.24
CA SER A 147 4.01 -20.23 4.54
C SER A 147 2.88 -19.22 4.25
N GLU A 148 3.22 -17.96 4.00
CA GLU A 148 2.32 -16.88 3.61
C GLU A 148 2.44 -16.54 2.11
N TYR A 149 3.21 -17.31 1.34
CA TYR A 149 3.50 -17.10 -0.09
C TYR A 149 4.29 -15.82 -0.42
N ASN A 150 5.02 -15.25 0.56
CA ASN A 150 6.04 -14.25 0.27
C ASN A 150 7.29 -14.93 -0.27
N THR A 151 8.02 -14.22 -1.11
CA THR A 151 9.33 -14.68 -1.59
C THR A 151 10.35 -14.55 -0.46
N ILE A 152 11.10 -15.61 -0.15
CA ILE A 152 12.04 -15.65 0.99
C ILE A 152 13.35 -14.90 0.72
N LEU A 153 13.57 -14.42 -0.52
CA LEU A 153 14.80 -13.88 -1.12
C LEU A 153 15.65 -14.97 -1.80
N GLN A 154 16.23 -14.57 -2.93
CA GLN A 154 17.40 -15.16 -3.59
C GLN A 154 18.65 -14.41 -3.12
#